data_AF-A0A183TAY4-F1
#
_entry.id   AF-A0A183TAY4-F1
#
_cell.length_a   1.000
_cell.length_b   1.000
_cell.length_c   1.000
_cell.angle_alpha   90.00
_cell.angle_beta   90.00
_cell.angle_gamma   90.00
#
_symmetry.space_group_name_H-M   'P 1'
#
loop_
_entity.id
_entity.type
_entity.pdbx_description
1 polymer ?
#
loop_
_entity_poly.entity_id
_entity_poly.type
_entity_poly.pdbx_seq_one_letter_code
_entity_poly.pdbx_strand_id
1 'polypeptide(L)'
;MLNSVTLTRSRRPGAGSRMARLLNEEEEDEFYTSTYGGFTEEADDVDYESESSVQDSIDSDFVETEDDEEDNSAAGSDDEGEKQRRTKRVVTKSYKLKGLFWRLLEGRQLRASTARSTAETTTAQRSSAANSEVAAIRRKALMAEIAQRKNVPEVRRLTQEELLAEAKITEEINKRSLVYGAAVNSESGEVELCQMLVDREAKCSRTLVTFTDPASFAAAFPSAVAASRQQQLTGSKQPGRPRKRTRYCPLTGRLARYVDPLTRTPYADLAAFRALRYLYRLHLETGTPAIDLLRQYRTGQLRIPEA
;
A
#
# COMPACT_ATOMS: atom_id res chain seq x y z
N MET A 1 -36.98 3.77 36.99
CA MET A 1 -36.18 4.24 35.83
C MET A 1 -35.61 3.01 35.15
N LEU A 2 -36.12 2.66 33.97
CA LEU A 2 -35.74 1.43 33.26
C LEU A 2 -34.38 1.63 32.60
N ASN A 3 -33.33 1.01 33.14
CA ASN A 3 -32.01 0.96 32.52
C ASN A 3 -32.11 0.07 31.27
N SER A 4 -32.20 0.66 30.08
CA SER A 4 -32.25 -0.12 28.85
C SER A 4 -30.89 -0.80 28.63
N VAL A 5 -30.92 -2.14 28.56
CA VAL A 5 -29.76 -3.00 28.30
C VAL A 5 -29.07 -2.64 26.96
N THR A 6 -29.80 -1.97 26.07
CA THR A 6 -29.29 -1.47 24.79
C THR A 6 -28.27 -0.33 24.94
N LEU A 7 -28.38 0.51 25.97
CA LEU A 7 -27.48 1.63 26.22
C LEU A 7 -26.20 1.22 26.95
N THR A 8 -26.24 0.12 27.72
CA THR A 8 -25.09 -0.36 28.50
C THR A 8 -24.15 -1.28 27.70
N ARG A 9 -24.48 -1.60 26.45
CA ARG A 9 -23.66 -2.44 25.57
C ARG A 9 -22.62 -1.61 24.80
N SER A 10 -21.39 -2.11 24.76
CA SER A 10 -20.30 -1.54 23.96
C SER A 10 -20.67 -1.44 22.48
N ARG A 11 -20.48 -0.26 21.87
CA ARG A 11 -20.75 0.00 20.44
C ARG A 11 -19.63 -0.60 19.58
N ARG A 12 -20.00 -1.26 18.49
CA ARG A 12 -19.05 -1.79 17.50
C ARG A 12 -18.62 -0.68 16.54
N PRO A 13 -17.32 -0.50 16.24
CA PRO A 13 -16.84 0.59 15.40
C PRO A 13 -17.29 0.51 13.93
N GLY A 14 -17.68 -0.67 13.43
CA GLY A 14 -18.14 -0.87 12.05
C GLY A 14 -19.65 -1.12 11.91
N ALA A 15 -20.42 -1.01 13.00
CA ALA A 15 -21.88 -1.17 12.91
C ALA A 15 -22.48 0.03 12.16
N GLY A 16 -23.27 -0.24 11.12
CA GLY A 16 -23.95 0.81 10.35
C GLY A 16 -23.12 1.46 9.24
N SER A 17 -21.89 1.00 8.97
CA SER A 17 -20.97 1.64 8.01
C SER A 17 -21.56 1.82 6.59
N ARG A 18 -22.45 0.91 6.16
CA ARG A 18 -23.13 0.97 4.86
C ARG A 18 -24.62 1.32 4.95
N MET A 19 -25.16 1.55 6.15
CA MET A 19 -26.61 1.79 6.32
C MET A 19 -27.05 3.10 5.69
N ALA A 20 -26.23 4.14 5.76
CA ALA A 20 -26.52 5.41 5.07
C ALA A 20 -26.58 5.22 3.54
N ARG A 21 -25.68 4.41 2.98
CA ARG A 21 -25.70 4.10 1.54
C ARG A 21 -26.95 3.31 1.15
N LEU A 22 -27.31 2.29 1.92
CA LEU A 22 -28.48 1.45 1.63
C LEU A 22 -29.80 2.23 1.72
N LEU A 23 -29.93 3.14 2.69
CA LEU A 23 -31.12 3.99 2.81
C LEU A 23 -31.23 4.95 1.62
N ASN A 24 -30.10 5.50 1.15
CA ASN A 24 -30.11 6.35 -0.03
C ASN A 24 -30.38 5.58 -1.33
N GLU A 25 -29.98 4.30 -1.41
CA GLU A 25 -30.20 3.44 -2.59
C GLU A 25 -31.65 2.91 -2.67
N GLU A 26 -32.40 2.97 -1.57
CA GLU A 26 -33.83 2.64 -1.51
C GLU A 26 -34.72 3.72 -2.13
N GLU A 27 -34.23 4.98 -2.16
CA GLU A 27 -34.85 6.08 -2.89
C GLU A 27 -34.23 6.11 -4.29
N GLU A 28 -34.99 5.81 -5.35
CA GLU A 28 -34.48 5.93 -6.71
C GLU A 28 -34.13 7.40 -6.99
N ASP A 29 -32.84 7.70 -7.17
CA ASP A 29 -32.35 9.05 -7.41
C ASP A 29 -32.81 9.57 -8.79
N GLU A 30 -34.02 10.12 -8.87
CA GLU A 30 -34.58 10.79 -10.07
C GLU A 30 -33.62 11.83 -10.67
N PHE A 31 -32.77 12.43 -9.82
CA PHE A 31 -31.75 13.37 -10.24
C PHE A 31 -30.68 12.71 -11.13
N TYR A 32 -30.16 11.55 -10.75
CA TYR A 32 -29.10 10.87 -11.50
C TYR A 32 -29.63 10.09 -12.71
N THR A 33 -30.93 9.85 -12.79
CA THR A 33 -31.56 9.25 -13.98
C THR A 33 -31.95 10.29 -15.03
N SER A 34 -32.26 11.54 -14.63
CA SER A 34 -32.74 12.57 -15.56
C SER A 34 -31.72 13.65 -15.92
N THR A 35 -30.82 14.02 -15.00
CA THR A 35 -29.92 15.16 -15.21
C THR A 35 -28.79 14.77 -16.17
N TYR A 36 -28.53 15.63 -17.16
CA TYR A 36 -27.48 15.44 -18.19
C TYR A 36 -27.63 14.19 -19.07
N GLY A 37 -28.83 13.64 -19.20
CA GLY A 37 -29.09 12.42 -19.99
C GLY A 37 -29.11 11.13 -19.17
N GLY A 38 -28.89 11.23 -17.86
CA GLY A 38 -28.89 10.08 -16.96
C GLY A 38 -27.52 9.40 -16.90
N PHE A 39 -27.14 8.99 -15.69
CA PHE A 39 -25.84 8.33 -15.42
C PHE A 39 -25.93 6.80 -15.59
N THR A 40 -26.79 6.31 -16.49
CA THR A 40 -26.91 4.90 -16.83
C THR A 40 -25.95 4.52 -17.95
N GLU A 41 -25.34 3.34 -17.88
CA GLU A 41 -24.46 2.84 -18.94
C GLU A 41 -25.28 2.57 -20.22
N GLU A 42 -24.91 3.24 -21.32
CA GLU A 42 -25.53 3.04 -22.63
C GLU A 42 -24.78 1.95 -23.41
N ALA A 43 -25.50 1.14 -24.18
CA ALA A 43 -24.92 0.00 -24.90
C ALA A 43 -23.90 0.40 -25.99
N ASP A 44 -23.99 1.64 -26.46
CA ASP A 44 -23.15 2.21 -27.52
C ASP A 44 -22.22 3.33 -26.99
N ASP A 45 -21.88 3.32 -25.69
CA ASP A 45 -20.95 4.27 -25.07
C ASP A 45 -19.49 3.90 -25.38
N VAL A 46 -18.87 4.64 -26.30
CA VAL A 46 -17.46 4.47 -26.72
C VAL A 46 -16.54 5.43 -25.95
N ASP A 47 -15.28 5.04 -25.76
CA ASP A 47 -14.29 5.88 -25.07
C ASP A 47 -14.18 7.28 -25.73
N TYR A 48 -14.06 8.33 -24.90
CA TYR A 48 -13.95 9.71 -25.38
C TYR A 48 -12.74 9.92 -26.32
N GLU A 49 -13.01 10.43 -27.51
CA GLU A 49 -12.00 10.89 -28.47
C GLU A 49 -11.95 12.43 -28.48
N SER A 50 -10.74 12.99 -28.34
CA SER A 50 -10.57 14.44 -28.41
C SER A 50 -10.67 14.92 -29.85
N GLU A 51 -11.58 15.86 -30.12
CA GLU A 51 -11.60 16.61 -31.37
C GLU A 51 -10.43 17.61 -31.45
N SER A 52 -9.96 17.92 -32.66
CA SER A 52 -8.94 18.97 -32.82
C SER A 52 -9.56 20.31 -32.45
N SER A 53 -9.03 20.95 -31.41
CA SER A 53 -9.50 22.25 -30.93
C SER A 53 -9.49 23.28 -32.06
N VAL A 54 -10.62 23.96 -32.26
CA VAL A 54 -10.71 25.11 -33.16
C VAL A 54 -9.85 26.24 -32.59
N GLN A 55 -9.22 27.02 -33.48
CA GLN A 55 -8.40 28.16 -33.06
C GLN A 55 -9.28 29.20 -32.34
N ASP A 56 -8.94 29.45 -31.08
CA ASP A 56 -9.63 30.42 -30.23
C ASP A 56 -9.52 31.83 -30.87
N SER A 57 -10.67 32.44 -31.15
CA SER A 57 -10.77 33.76 -31.76
C SER A 57 -11.21 34.74 -30.69
N ILE A 58 -10.34 35.66 -30.35
CA ILE A 58 -10.57 36.65 -29.29
C ILE A 58 -11.26 37.87 -29.91
N ASP A 59 -12.32 38.37 -29.25
CA ASP A 59 -13.04 39.58 -29.67
C ASP A 59 -12.12 40.82 -29.65
N SER A 60 -12.37 41.77 -30.55
CA SER A 60 -11.49 42.92 -30.75
C SER A 60 -11.39 43.85 -29.54
N ASP A 61 -12.38 43.85 -28.65
CA ASP A 61 -12.42 44.62 -27.41
C ASP A 61 -11.67 43.96 -26.25
N PHE A 62 -11.24 42.70 -26.38
CA PHE A 62 -10.48 42.01 -25.34
C PHE A 62 -9.10 42.64 -25.08
N VAL A 63 -8.54 43.34 -26.06
CA VAL A 63 -7.25 44.04 -25.96
C VAL A 63 -7.39 45.53 -25.66
N GLU A 64 -8.61 46.09 -25.68
CA GLU A 64 -8.85 47.41 -25.11
C GLU A 64 -8.70 47.26 -23.61
N THR A 65 -7.59 47.79 -23.09
CA THR A 65 -7.43 47.97 -21.65
C THR A 65 -8.61 48.80 -21.17
N GLU A 66 -9.41 48.26 -20.25
CA GLU A 66 -10.49 48.96 -19.52
C GLU A 66 -9.99 50.15 -18.67
N ASP A 67 -8.85 50.76 -19.03
CA ASP A 67 -8.15 51.86 -18.38
C ASP A 67 -7.69 52.86 -19.46
N ASP A 68 -8.65 53.45 -20.19
CA ASP A 68 -8.45 54.73 -20.87
C ASP A 68 -9.15 55.83 -20.05
N GLU A 69 -8.58 56.13 -18.87
CA GLU A 69 -8.76 57.45 -18.25
C GLU A 69 -7.51 58.31 -18.53
N GLU A 70 -7.65 59.17 -19.54
CA GLU A 70 -6.97 60.46 -19.76
C GLU A 70 -5.74 60.77 -18.88
N ASP A 71 -4.51 60.48 -19.36
CA ASP A 71 -3.32 61.18 -18.86
C ASP A 71 -3.11 62.49 -19.65
N ASN A 72 -3.65 63.56 -19.08
CA ASN A 72 -3.34 64.93 -19.48
C ASN A 72 -2.90 65.73 -18.25
N SER A 73 -1.66 65.54 -17.75
CA SER A 73 -0.83 66.66 -17.29
C SER A 73 0.62 66.28 -16.95
N ALA A 74 1.51 66.77 -17.82
CA ALA A 74 2.84 67.33 -17.54
C ALA A 74 3.45 67.16 -16.13
N ALA A 75 4.62 66.51 -16.06
CA ALA A 75 5.90 67.13 -15.65
C ALA A 75 7.01 66.07 -15.62
N GLY A 76 8.12 66.37 -16.28
CA GLY A 76 9.21 65.43 -16.51
C GLY A 76 10.11 65.13 -15.31
N SER A 77 10.86 64.04 -15.47
CA SER A 77 12.28 63.97 -15.13
C SER A 77 12.84 62.68 -15.73
N ASP A 78 13.88 62.83 -16.55
CA ASP A 78 14.75 61.75 -17.03
C ASP A 78 15.25 60.89 -15.85
N ASP A 79 15.07 59.57 -15.95
CA ASP A 79 15.97 58.61 -15.29
C ASP A 79 15.98 57.29 -16.08
N GLU A 80 17.08 57.10 -16.81
CA GLU A 80 17.49 55.88 -17.49
C GLU A 80 17.76 54.77 -16.47
N GLY A 81 16.84 53.81 -16.35
CA GLY A 81 17.02 52.64 -15.50
C GLY A 81 16.18 51.46 -15.97
N GLU A 82 16.84 50.41 -16.45
CA GLU A 82 16.25 49.14 -16.88
C GLU A 82 15.25 48.58 -15.85
N LYS A 83 13.95 48.65 -16.14
CA LYS A 83 12.91 48.05 -15.31
C LYS A 83 12.74 46.57 -15.66
N GLN A 84 13.35 45.69 -14.86
CA GLN A 84 13.04 44.25 -14.86
C GLN A 84 11.54 44.03 -14.61
N ARG A 85 10.85 43.44 -15.60
CA ARG A 85 9.43 43.10 -15.52
C ARG A 85 9.21 42.06 -14.41
N ARG A 86 8.60 42.47 -13.29
CA ARG A 86 8.16 41.55 -12.22
C ARG A 86 6.86 40.87 -12.66
N THR A 87 6.88 39.55 -12.78
CA THR A 87 5.66 38.75 -12.97
C THR A 87 4.82 38.81 -11.71
N LYS A 88 3.69 39.52 -11.76
CA LYS A 88 2.70 39.56 -10.67
C LYS A 88 1.97 38.21 -10.65
N ARG A 89 2.26 37.38 -9.64
CA ARG A 89 1.53 36.14 -9.36
C ARG A 89 0.12 36.49 -8.89
N VAL A 90 -0.90 36.09 -9.65
CA VAL A 90 -2.30 36.19 -9.25
C VAL A 90 -2.51 35.33 -8.00
N VAL A 91 -2.96 35.95 -6.92
CA VAL A 91 -3.36 35.26 -5.69
C VAL A 91 -4.88 35.12 -5.75
N THR A 92 -5.36 33.91 -6.06
CA THR A 92 -6.78 33.61 -5.96
C THR A 92 -7.18 33.56 -4.48
N LYS A 93 -8.17 34.38 -4.14
CA LYS A 93 -8.68 34.59 -2.79
C LYS A 93 -9.59 33.41 -2.43
N SER A 94 -9.03 32.34 -1.88
CA SER A 94 -9.84 31.23 -1.36
C SER A 94 -10.47 31.60 -0.01
N TYR A 95 -11.76 31.31 0.11
CA TYR A 95 -12.60 31.62 1.27
C TYR A 95 -12.03 30.96 2.53
N LYS A 96 -11.65 31.77 3.52
CA LYS A 96 -11.17 31.29 4.81
C LYS A 96 -12.32 30.66 5.60
N LEU A 97 -12.47 29.34 5.50
CA LEU A 97 -13.21 28.54 6.47
C LEU A 97 -12.48 28.61 7.82
N LYS A 98 -13.17 29.14 8.83
CA LYS A 98 -12.62 29.40 10.17
C LYS A 98 -12.40 28.09 10.94
N GLY A 99 -11.17 27.90 11.42
CA GLY A 99 -10.90 27.51 12.80
C GLY A 99 -10.68 26.03 13.16
N LEU A 100 -11.31 25.06 12.50
CA LEU A 100 -11.26 23.65 12.99
C LEU A 100 -10.67 22.63 12.02
N PHE A 101 -10.30 23.05 10.80
CA PHE A 101 -9.74 22.14 9.78
C PHE A 101 -8.21 22.13 9.73
N TRP A 102 -7.52 23.13 10.32
CA TRP A 102 -6.07 23.27 10.24
C TRP A 102 -5.27 22.14 10.89
N ARG A 103 -5.89 21.34 11.77
CA ARG A 103 -5.23 20.17 12.39
C ARG A 103 -5.45 18.87 11.59
N LEU A 104 -6.32 18.87 10.58
CA LEU A 104 -6.60 17.71 9.73
C LEU A 104 -5.98 17.85 8.32
N LEU A 105 -5.48 19.04 7.97
CA LEU A 105 -4.79 19.34 6.72
C LEU A 105 -3.27 19.51 6.89
N GLU A 106 -2.70 19.04 7.99
CA GLU A 106 -1.25 18.80 8.05
C GLU A 106 -0.96 17.53 7.26
N GLY A 107 -0.74 17.74 5.96
CA GLY A 107 -0.22 16.71 5.07
C GLY A 107 0.96 16.01 5.73
N ARG A 108 0.94 14.68 5.67
CA ARG A 108 1.99 13.81 6.18
C ARG A 108 3.34 14.31 5.67
N GLN A 109 4.11 14.99 6.52
CA GLN A 109 5.47 15.41 6.19
C GLN A 109 6.25 14.15 5.79
N LEU A 110 6.61 14.05 4.50
CA LEU A 110 7.45 12.99 4.02
C LEU A 110 8.78 13.07 4.78
N ARG A 111 9.36 11.93 5.16
CA ARG A 111 10.71 11.92 5.74
C ARG A 111 11.66 12.67 4.79
N ALA A 112 12.63 13.40 5.35
CA ALA A 112 13.58 14.21 4.57
C ALA A 112 14.28 13.41 3.44
N SER A 113 14.44 12.09 3.62
CA SER A 113 14.94 11.17 2.59
C SER A 113 14.03 11.06 1.36
N THR A 114 12.70 11.08 1.55
CA THR A 114 11.72 10.95 0.47
C THR A 114 11.50 12.26 -0.28
N ALA A 115 11.65 13.42 0.38
CA ALA A 115 11.57 14.73 -0.28
C ALA A 115 12.77 15.00 -1.22
N ARG A 116 13.96 14.50 -0.85
CA ARG A 116 15.15 14.57 -1.72
C ARG A 116 14.99 13.69 -2.98
N SER A 117 14.46 12.48 -2.83
CA SER A 117 14.25 11.59 -3.99
C SER A 117 13.24 12.14 -4.99
N THR A 118 12.21 12.86 -4.54
CA THR A 118 11.20 13.47 -5.44
C THR A 118 11.73 14.72 -6.13
N ALA A 119 12.56 15.54 -5.46
CA ALA A 119 13.21 16.68 -6.09
C ALA A 119 14.18 16.25 -7.20
N GLU A 120 14.96 15.19 -6.97
CA GLU A 120 15.88 14.60 -7.95
C GLU A 120 15.16 13.97 -9.16
N THR A 121 13.92 13.50 -9.01
CA THR A 121 13.13 12.96 -10.13
C THR A 121 12.50 14.06 -11.00
N THR A 122 12.09 15.19 -10.41
CA THR A 122 11.47 16.30 -11.17
C THR A 122 12.45 17.05 -12.06
N THR A 123 13.72 17.15 -11.69
CA THR A 123 14.77 17.74 -12.53
C THR A 123 15.22 16.79 -13.64
N ALA A 124 15.14 15.47 -13.43
CA ALA A 124 15.43 14.44 -14.43
C ALA A 124 14.33 14.30 -15.51
N GLN A 125 13.08 14.67 -15.21
CA GLN A 125 11.98 14.62 -16.18
C GLN A 125 11.98 15.77 -17.19
N ARG A 126 12.65 16.89 -16.88
CA ARG A 126 12.80 18.02 -17.83
C ARG A 126 13.92 17.83 -18.86
N SER A 127 14.78 16.84 -18.68
CA SER A 127 15.91 16.52 -19.58
C SER A 127 15.73 15.23 -20.39
N SER A 128 14.62 14.50 -20.23
CA SER A 128 14.41 13.19 -20.83
C SER A 128 14.00 13.19 -22.31
N ALA A 129 13.68 14.35 -22.90
CA ALA A 129 13.40 14.45 -24.34
C ALA A 129 14.70 14.59 -25.19
N ALA A 130 15.81 15.06 -24.61
CA ALA A 130 16.99 15.44 -25.36
C ALA A 130 18.04 14.32 -25.58
N ASN A 131 17.81 13.08 -25.10
CA ASN A 131 18.80 12.01 -25.15
C ASN A 131 18.17 10.61 -25.30
N SER A 132 17.18 10.46 -26.20
CA SER A 132 16.49 9.18 -26.47
C SER A 132 17.47 8.06 -26.85
N GLU A 133 18.53 8.38 -27.59
CA GLU A 133 19.57 7.44 -28.02
C GLU A 133 20.46 6.98 -26.87
N VAL A 134 20.93 7.91 -26.03
CA VAL A 134 21.75 7.58 -24.85
C VAL A 134 20.95 6.73 -23.86
N ALA A 135 19.64 7.01 -23.71
CA ALA A 135 18.74 6.19 -22.91
C ALA A 135 18.54 4.79 -23.52
N ALA A 136 18.47 4.67 -24.84
CA ALA A 136 18.36 3.38 -25.54
C ALA A 136 19.65 2.55 -25.42
N ILE A 137 20.83 3.17 -25.54
CA ILE A 137 22.13 2.53 -25.34
C ILE A 137 22.24 2.00 -23.90
N ARG A 138 21.85 2.81 -22.91
CA ARG A 138 21.86 2.39 -21.50
C ARG A 138 20.90 1.24 -21.23
N ARG A 139 19.72 1.21 -21.87
CA ARG A 139 18.76 0.10 -21.78
C ARG A 139 19.30 -1.19 -22.41
N LYS A 140 19.97 -1.11 -23.57
CA LYS A 140 20.59 -2.28 -24.24
C LYS A 140 21.73 -2.86 -23.41
N ALA A 141 22.60 -2.01 -22.87
CA ALA A 141 23.69 -2.44 -21.98
C ALA A 141 23.18 -3.14 -20.72
N LEU A 142 22.10 -2.63 -20.11
CA LEU A 142 21.46 -3.25 -18.95
C LEU A 142 20.92 -4.66 -19.28
N MET A 143 20.25 -4.84 -20.43
CA MET A 143 19.72 -6.15 -20.83
C MET A 143 20.82 -7.17 -21.13
N ALA A 144 21.93 -6.73 -21.75
CA ALA A 144 23.10 -7.57 -21.98
C ALA A 144 23.78 -7.99 -20.66
N GLU A 145 23.88 -7.10 -19.67
CA GLU A 145 24.42 -7.43 -18.35
C GLU A 145 23.56 -8.47 -17.62
N ILE A 146 22.22 -8.35 -17.71
CA ILE A 146 21.29 -9.32 -17.12
C ILE A 146 21.40 -10.68 -17.84
N ALA A 147 21.57 -10.68 -19.16
CA ALA A 147 21.76 -11.89 -19.97
C ALA A 147 23.01 -12.67 -19.53
N GLN A 148 24.13 -11.97 -19.32
CA GLN A 148 25.37 -12.55 -18.80
C GLN A 148 25.18 -13.10 -17.38
N ARG A 149 24.55 -12.34 -16.47
CA ARG A 149 24.31 -12.80 -15.09
C ARG A 149 23.42 -14.04 -15.01
N LYS A 150 22.48 -14.19 -15.95
CA LYS A 150 21.54 -15.31 -15.99
C LYS A 150 22.00 -16.47 -16.89
N ASN A 151 23.15 -16.35 -17.56
CA ASN A 151 23.61 -17.30 -18.58
C ASN A 151 22.54 -17.57 -19.67
N VAL A 152 21.86 -16.52 -20.14
CA VAL A 152 20.86 -16.58 -21.22
C VAL A 152 21.41 -15.81 -22.43
N PRO A 153 21.27 -16.31 -23.67
CA PRO A 153 21.88 -15.70 -24.86
C PRO A 153 21.43 -14.26 -25.14
N GLU A 154 20.15 -13.94 -24.93
CA GLU A 154 19.63 -12.58 -25.02
C GLU A 154 18.44 -12.41 -24.07
N VAL A 155 18.44 -11.35 -23.26
CA VAL A 155 17.27 -10.94 -22.49
C VAL A 155 16.47 -9.97 -23.35
N ARG A 156 15.67 -10.53 -24.24
CA ARG A 156 14.75 -9.77 -25.09
C ARG A 156 13.50 -9.39 -24.29
N ARG A 157 12.88 -8.25 -24.62
CA ARG A 157 11.52 -7.97 -24.17
C ARG A 157 10.57 -8.91 -24.88
N LEU A 158 9.92 -9.75 -24.07
CA LEU A 158 8.92 -10.72 -24.50
C LEU A 158 7.81 -9.99 -25.29
N THR A 159 7.35 -10.57 -26.40
CA THR A 159 6.27 -9.97 -27.19
C THR A 159 4.96 -9.99 -26.40
N GLN A 160 3.97 -9.20 -26.82
CA GLN A 160 2.68 -9.19 -26.14
C GLN A 160 1.98 -10.56 -26.21
N GLU A 161 2.15 -11.30 -27.30
CA GLU A 161 1.63 -12.66 -27.46
C GLU A 161 2.30 -13.65 -26.50
N GLU A 162 3.61 -13.57 -26.37
CA GLU A 162 4.37 -14.42 -25.44
C GLU A 162 4.05 -14.08 -23.97
N LEU A 163 3.81 -12.81 -23.64
CA LEU A 163 3.31 -12.40 -22.32
C LEU A 163 1.93 -12.98 -22.02
N LEU A 164 1.03 -12.99 -23.01
CA LEU A 164 -0.30 -13.59 -22.87
C LEU A 164 -0.21 -15.11 -22.75
N ALA A 165 0.72 -15.76 -23.46
CA ALA A 165 0.97 -17.19 -23.35
C ALA A 165 1.53 -17.56 -21.96
N GLU A 166 2.49 -16.79 -21.43
CA GLU A 166 3.00 -16.97 -20.06
C GLU A 166 1.89 -16.75 -19.04
N ALA A 167 1.11 -15.67 -19.18
CA ALA A 167 -0.02 -15.37 -18.32
C ALA A 167 -1.02 -16.53 -18.26
N LYS A 168 -1.38 -17.12 -19.42
CA LYS A 168 -2.27 -18.29 -19.52
C LYS A 168 -1.73 -19.50 -18.75
N ILE A 169 -0.42 -19.75 -18.82
CA ILE A 169 0.23 -20.85 -18.08
C ILE A 169 0.17 -20.57 -16.57
N THR A 170 0.51 -19.36 -16.13
CA THR A 170 0.39 -18.97 -14.70
C THR A 170 -1.05 -19.02 -14.19
N GLU A 171 -2.02 -18.62 -15.00
CA GLU A 171 -3.44 -18.70 -14.66
C GLU A 171 -3.87 -20.15 -14.44
N GLU A 172 -3.44 -21.07 -15.30
CA GLU A 172 -3.72 -22.49 -15.16
C GLU A 172 -3.06 -23.08 -13.90
N ILE A 173 -1.82 -22.70 -13.59
CA ILE A 173 -1.14 -23.10 -12.35
C ILE A 173 -1.88 -22.56 -11.12
N ASN A 174 -2.27 -21.29 -11.13
CA ASN A 174 -3.00 -20.67 -10.03
C ASN A 174 -4.38 -21.33 -9.84
N LYS A 175 -5.09 -21.62 -10.93
CA LYS A 175 -6.36 -22.38 -10.89
C LYS A 175 -6.15 -23.75 -10.27
N ARG A 176 -5.13 -24.50 -10.70
CA ARG A 176 -4.81 -25.83 -10.13
C ARG A 176 -4.44 -25.75 -8.65
N SER A 177 -3.68 -24.74 -8.24
CA SER A 177 -3.30 -24.53 -6.82
C SER A 177 -4.46 -24.07 -5.93
N LEU A 178 -5.49 -23.43 -6.48
CA LEU A 178 -6.69 -23.02 -5.72
C LEU A 178 -7.71 -24.15 -5.54
N VAL A 179 -7.65 -25.19 -6.38
CA VAL A 179 -8.60 -26.32 -6.32
C VAL A 179 -8.40 -27.17 -5.07
N TYR A 180 -7.21 -27.17 -4.44
CA TYR A 180 -6.92 -28.02 -3.29
C TYR A 180 -6.43 -27.22 -2.07
N GLY A 181 -7.01 -27.50 -0.91
CA GLY A 181 -6.63 -26.94 0.39
C GLY A 181 -6.27 -28.05 1.37
N ALA A 182 -5.34 -27.79 2.28
CA ALA A 182 -4.98 -28.73 3.32
C ALA A 182 -6.07 -28.75 4.41
N ALA A 183 -6.75 -29.88 4.57
CA ALA A 183 -7.67 -30.13 5.66
C ALA A 183 -7.10 -31.21 6.58
N VAL A 184 -7.35 -31.09 7.89
CA VAL A 184 -6.94 -32.12 8.85
C VAL A 184 -8.09 -33.10 9.00
N ASN A 185 -7.84 -34.38 8.75
CA ASN A 185 -8.85 -35.40 8.97
C ASN A 185 -9.13 -35.59 10.45
N SER A 186 -10.41 -35.55 10.79
CA SER A 186 -10.90 -35.64 12.17
C SER A 186 -10.60 -36.99 12.83
N GLU A 187 -10.45 -38.06 12.05
CA GLU A 187 -10.31 -39.43 12.52
C GLU A 187 -8.83 -39.88 12.60
N SER A 188 -8.02 -39.53 11.61
CA SER A 188 -6.60 -39.91 11.54
C SER A 188 -5.65 -38.83 12.06
N GLY A 189 -6.10 -37.57 12.16
CA GLY A 189 -5.25 -36.42 12.51
C GLY A 189 -4.22 -36.05 11.43
N GLU A 190 -4.24 -36.75 10.29
CA GLU A 190 -3.34 -36.52 9.17
C GLU A 190 -3.82 -35.35 8.32
N VAL A 191 -2.86 -34.63 7.72
CA VAL A 191 -3.13 -33.50 6.84
C VAL A 191 -3.34 -34.05 5.44
N GLU A 192 -4.59 -34.08 4.98
CA GLU A 192 -4.92 -34.47 3.61
C GLU A 192 -5.19 -33.26 2.72
N LEU A 193 -4.87 -33.45 1.45
CA LEU A 193 -5.10 -32.45 0.42
C LEU A 193 -6.53 -32.62 -0.11
N CYS A 194 -7.46 -31.85 0.42
CA CYS A 194 -8.87 -31.92 0.02
C CYS A 194 -9.17 -30.89 -1.07
N GLN A 195 -10.07 -31.24 -1.98
CA GLN A 195 -10.58 -30.28 -2.95
C GLN A 195 -11.34 -29.18 -2.19
N MET A 196 -10.94 -27.92 -2.36
CA MET A 196 -11.69 -26.78 -1.84
C MET A 196 -13.09 -26.83 -2.46
N LEU A 197 -14.14 -26.47 -1.71
CA LEU A 197 -15.48 -26.34 -2.28
C LEU A 197 -15.45 -25.25 -3.37
N VAL A 198 -15.32 -25.66 -4.64
CA VAL A 198 -15.28 -24.78 -5.82
C VAL A 198 -16.69 -24.51 -6.37
N ASP A 199 -17.69 -25.23 -5.86
CA ASP A 199 -19.07 -25.10 -6.33
C ASP A 199 -19.63 -23.73 -5.95
N ARG A 200 -19.88 -22.89 -6.97
CA ARG A 200 -20.51 -21.57 -6.80
C ARG A 200 -21.90 -21.63 -6.15
N GLU A 201 -22.53 -22.80 -6.21
CA GLU A 201 -23.86 -23.06 -5.64
C GLU A 201 -23.80 -23.64 -4.22
N ALA A 202 -22.60 -23.97 -3.71
CA ALA A 202 -22.46 -24.51 -2.36
C ALA A 202 -22.82 -23.45 -1.31
N LYS A 203 -23.92 -23.70 -0.60
CA LYS A 203 -24.35 -22.89 0.54
C LYS A 203 -23.50 -23.29 1.75
N CYS A 204 -22.44 -22.55 2.03
CA CYS A 204 -21.66 -22.68 3.26
C CYS A 204 -22.54 -22.29 4.46
N SER A 205 -23.01 -23.27 5.24
CA SER A 205 -23.66 -22.97 6.51
C SER A 205 -22.60 -22.58 7.53
N ARG A 206 -22.72 -21.37 8.07
CA ARG A 206 -21.93 -20.97 9.24
C ARG A 206 -22.46 -21.78 10.42
N THR A 207 -21.74 -22.81 10.83
CA THR A 207 -22.05 -23.54 12.07
C THR A 207 -21.93 -22.59 13.25
N LEU A 208 -23.07 -22.06 13.69
CA LEU A 208 -23.21 -21.31 14.92
C LEU A 208 -23.15 -22.30 16.07
N VAL A 209 -21.97 -22.43 16.68
CA VAL A 209 -21.81 -23.20 17.92
C VAL A 209 -22.32 -22.34 19.07
N THR A 210 -23.52 -22.65 19.56
CA THR A 210 -24.09 -22.06 20.78
C THR A 210 -23.84 -22.98 21.96
N PHE A 211 -23.32 -22.44 23.06
CA PHE A 211 -23.18 -23.17 24.32
C PHE A 211 -24.37 -22.87 25.22
N THR A 212 -24.90 -23.91 25.87
CA THR A 212 -25.95 -23.77 26.90
C THR A 212 -25.45 -22.98 28.09
N ASP A 213 -24.19 -23.23 28.47
CA ASP A 213 -23.58 -22.69 29.68
C ASP A 213 -22.24 -22.00 29.39
N PRO A 214 -21.96 -20.86 30.05
CA PRO A 214 -20.68 -20.18 29.94
C PRO A 214 -19.50 -21.03 30.47
N ALA A 215 -19.77 -21.99 31.36
CA ALA A 215 -18.78 -22.95 31.86
C ALA A 215 -18.28 -23.89 30.74
N SER A 216 -19.21 -24.41 29.93
CA SER A 216 -18.89 -25.27 28.78
C SER A 216 -18.11 -24.51 27.71
N PHE A 217 -18.48 -23.24 27.47
CA PHE A 217 -17.70 -22.35 26.60
C PHE A 217 -16.28 -22.12 27.15
N ALA A 218 -16.14 -21.89 28.46
CA ALA A 218 -14.85 -21.67 29.10
C ALA A 218 -13.91 -22.89 29.01
N ALA A 219 -14.47 -24.09 29.17
CA ALA A 219 -13.72 -25.34 29.04
C ALA A 219 -13.25 -25.59 27.60
N ALA A 220 -14.11 -25.32 26.61
CA ALA A 220 -13.77 -25.46 25.19
C ALA A 220 -12.83 -24.36 24.68
N PHE A 221 -12.89 -23.15 25.27
CA PHE A 221 -12.08 -22.00 24.86
C PHE A 221 -11.35 -21.31 26.04
N PRO A 222 -10.33 -21.96 26.65
CA PRO A 222 -9.64 -21.42 27.83
C PRO A 222 -8.96 -20.05 27.58
N SER A 223 -8.47 -19.83 26.36
CA SER A 223 -7.80 -18.59 25.94
C SER A 223 -8.73 -17.36 25.96
N ALA A 224 -10.00 -17.56 25.61
CA ALA A 224 -10.99 -16.46 25.57
C ALA A 224 -11.31 -15.94 26.98
N VAL A 225 -11.32 -16.84 27.97
CA VAL A 225 -11.62 -16.49 29.38
C VAL A 225 -10.46 -15.76 30.04
N ALA A 226 -9.21 -16.16 29.74
CA ALA A 226 -8.02 -15.48 30.24
C ALA A 226 -7.92 -14.02 29.78
N ALA A 227 -8.31 -13.74 28.53
CA ALA A 227 -8.36 -12.38 27.98
C ALA A 227 -9.46 -11.51 28.64
N SER A 228 -10.57 -12.12 29.07
CA SER A 228 -11.69 -11.43 29.72
C SER A 228 -11.39 -11.07 31.19
N ARG A 229 -10.75 -11.96 31.95
CA ARG A 229 -10.39 -11.72 33.37
C ARG A 229 -9.39 -10.57 33.53
N GLN A 230 -8.47 -10.39 32.58
CA GLN A 230 -7.54 -9.25 32.58
C GLN A 230 -8.24 -7.91 32.32
N GLN A 231 -9.37 -7.90 31.62
CA GLN A 231 -10.14 -6.67 31.32
C GLN A 231 -10.94 -6.13 32.50
N GLN A 232 -11.29 -6.97 33.48
CA GLN A 232 -12.11 -6.55 34.62
C GLN A 232 -11.31 -5.87 35.74
N LEU A 233 -10.00 -6.09 35.81
CA LEU A 233 -9.12 -5.52 36.85
C LEU A 233 -8.50 -4.18 36.45
N THR A 234 -8.33 -3.92 35.15
CA THR A 234 -7.81 -2.65 34.65
C THR A 234 -8.90 -2.02 33.78
N GLY A 235 -9.53 -0.93 34.24
CA GLY A 235 -10.57 -0.19 33.50
C GLY A 235 -10.10 0.47 32.19
N SER A 236 -9.11 -0.11 31.51
CA SER A 236 -8.54 0.37 30.26
C SER A 236 -9.29 -0.21 29.05
N LYS A 237 -9.86 0.70 28.26
CA LYS A 237 -10.48 0.52 26.94
C LYS A 237 -9.73 -0.48 26.06
N GLN A 238 -10.46 -1.49 25.58
CA GLN A 238 -10.15 -2.40 24.45
C GLN A 238 -8.84 -3.20 24.61
N PRO A 239 -8.81 -4.50 24.23
CA PRO A 239 -7.53 -5.16 24.04
C PRO A 239 -6.87 -4.48 22.85
N GLY A 240 -6.00 -3.49 23.11
CA GLY A 240 -5.18 -2.85 22.10
C GLY A 240 -4.56 -3.97 21.27
N ARG A 241 -4.75 -3.91 19.94
CA ARG A 241 -4.23 -4.88 18.97
C ARG A 241 -2.85 -5.35 19.47
N PRO A 242 -2.62 -6.67 19.65
CA PRO A 242 -1.43 -7.15 20.34
C PRO A 242 -0.21 -6.45 19.74
N ARG A 243 0.45 -5.60 20.55
CA ARG A 243 1.62 -4.85 20.08
C ARG A 243 2.58 -5.91 19.55
N LYS A 244 2.82 -5.93 18.24
CA LYS A 244 3.78 -6.85 17.62
C LYS A 244 5.09 -6.62 18.39
N ARG A 245 5.51 -7.60 19.19
CA ARG A 245 6.75 -7.49 19.98
C ARG A 245 7.87 -7.30 18.97
N THR A 246 8.48 -6.11 18.94
CA THR A 246 9.63 -5.84 18.10
C THR A 246 10.71 -6.84 18.46
N ARG A 247 11.10 -7.68 17.50
CA ARG A 247 12.18 -8.64 17.67
C ARG A 247 13.47 -7.98 17.20
N TYR A 248 14.54 -8.22 17.94
CA TYR A 248 15.88 -7.80 17.54
C TYR A 248 16.62 -9.00 16.96
N CYS A 249 17.45 -8.76 15.95
CA CYS A 249 18.34 -9.76 15.39
C CYS A 249 19.45 -10.08 16.42
N PRO A 250 19.68 -11.35 16.79
CA PRO A 250 20.69 -11.70 17.78
C PRO A 250 22.13 -11.49 17.28
N LEU A 251 22.33 -11.45 15.97
CA LEU A 251 23.63 -11.25 15.33
C LEU A 251 24.01 -9.76 15.27
N THR A 252 23.13 -8.92 14.73
CA THR A 252 23.41 -7.51 14.46
C THR A 252 22.87 -6.56 15.52
N GLY A 253 21.99 -7.02 16.42
CA GLY A 253 21.28 -6.19 17.39
C GLY A 253 20.25 -5.24 16.78
N ARG A 254 20.10 -5.21 15.45
CA ARG A 254 19.15 -4.36 14.73
C ARG A 254 17.74 -4.93 14.81
N LEU A 255 16.72 -4.08 14.59
CA LEU A 255 15.34 -4.54 14.48
C LEU A 255 15.21 -5.57 13.35
N ALA A 256 14.67 -6.74 13.67
CA ALA A 256 14.48 -7.81 12.73
C ALA A 256 13.28 -7.54 11.82
N ARG A 257 13.49 -7.76 10.52
CA ARG A 257 12.45 -7.63 9.49
C ARG A 257 11.82 -8.97 9.14
N TYR A 258 12.57 -10.06 9.32
CA TYR A 258 12.18 -11.41 8.91
C TYR A 258 12.51 -12.43 10.00
N VAL A 259 11.95 -13.64 9.87
CA VAL A 259 12.22 -14.80 10.73
C VAL A 259 12.62 -15.97 9.84
N ASP A 260 13.72 -16.64 10.17
CA ASP A 260 14.17 -17.82 9.42
C ASP A 260 13.27 -19.03 9.74
N PRO A 261 12.69 -19.73 8.74
CA PRO A 261 11.78 -20.86 8.98
C PRO A 261 12.43 -22.05 9.68
N LEU A 262 13.73 -22.31 9.47
CA LEU A 262 14.40 -23.45 10.09
C LEU A 262 14.73 -23.18 11.56
N THR A 263 15.43 -22.08 11.83
CA THR A 263 15.90 -21.76 13.18
C THR A 263 14.90 -20.97 14.01
N ARG A 264 13.77 -20.54 13.42
CA ARG A 264 12.79 -19.60 14.00
C ARG A 264 13.44 -18.33 14.58
N THR A 265 14.62 -17.97 14.08
CA THR A 265 15.42 -16.87 14.62
C THR A 265 15.18 -15.59 13.80
N PRO A 266 14.87 -14.46 14.47
CA PRO A 266 14.64 -13.19 13.79
C PRO A 266 15.93 -12.58 13.25
N TYR A 267 15.94 -12.06 12.02
CA TYR A 267 17.10 -11.41 11.39
C TYR A 267 16.76 -10.10 10.68
N ALA A 268 17.76 -9.22 10.51
CA ALA A 268 17.57 -7.85 10.02
C ALA A 268 17.85 -7.69 8.51
N ASP A 269 18.96 -8.26 8.04
CA ASP A 269 19.48 -8.11 6.69
C ASP A 269 19.99 -9.46 6.13
N LEU A 270 20.33 -9.48 4.84
CA LEU A 270 20.79 -10.70 4.14
C LEU A 270 22.13 -11.21 4.69
N ALA A 271 23.02 -10.30 5.12
CA ALA A 271 24.28 -10.67 5.78
C ALA A 271 24.02 -11.44 7.08
N ALA A 272 23.10 -10.97 7.92
CA ALA A 272 22.68 -11.70 9.12
C ALA A 272 22.03 -13.06 8.79
N PHE A 273 21.30 -13.17 7.68
CA PHE A 273 20.74 -14.46 7.25
C PHE A 273 21.83 -15.47 6.85
N ARG A 274 22.83 -15.04 6.07
CA ARG A 274 23.99 -15.89 5.70
C ARG A 274 24.75 -16.34 6.94
N ALA A 275 25.02 -15.41 7.86
CA ALA A 275 25.63 -15.69 9.15
C ALA A 275 24.84 -16.74 9.96
N LEU A 276 23.52 -16.52 10.09
CA LEU A 276 22.63 -17.41 10.84
C LEU A 276 22.66 -18.84 10.28
N ARG A 277 22.57 -19.01 8.96
CA ARG A 277 22.61 -20.34 8.32
C ARG A 277 23.98 -20.99 8.38
N TYR A 278 25.06 -20.22 8.31
CA TYR A 278 26.42 -20.74 8.51
C TYR A 278 26.61 -21.27 9.94
N LEU A 279 26.27 -20.47 10.95
CA LEU A 279 26.37 -20.88 12.36
C LEU A 279 25.45 -22.07 12.68
N TYR A 280 24.28 -22.15 12.05
CA TYR A 280 23.40 -23.31 12.20
C TYR A 280 24.01 -24.60 11.63
N ARG A 281 24.69 -24.54 10.47
CA ARG A 281 25.42 -25.70 9.94
C ARG A 281 26.54 -26.11 10.87
N LEU A 282 27.33 -25.14 11.34
CA LEU A 282 28.43 -25.40 12.28
C LEU A 282 27.94 -26.00 13.60
N HIS A 283 26.77 -25.57 14.10
CA HIS A 283 26.10 -26.15 15.27
C HIS A 283 25.79 -27.64 15.07
N LEU A 284 25.28 -28.00 13.88
CA LEU A 284 24.97 -29.40 13.55
C LEU A 284 26.23 -30.25 13.38
N GLU A 285 27.30 -29.69 12.81
CA GLU A 285 28.56 -30.41 12.57
C GLU A 285 29.37 -30.63 13.86
N THR A 286 29.45 -29.60 14.71
CA THR A 286 30.33 -29.60 15.90
C THR A 286 29.61 -29.95 17.19
N GLY A 287 28.28 -29.92 17.21
CA GLY A 287 27.47 -30.06 18.42
C GLY A 287 27.64 -28.92 19.43
N THR A 288 28.40 -27.87 19.10
CA THR A 288 28.60 -26.71 19.98
C THR A 288 27.30 -25.94 20.14
N PRO A 289 26.91 -25.49 21.35
CA PRO A 289 25.63 -24.84 21.55
C PRO A 289 25.54 -23.52 20.75
N ALA A 290 24.39 -23.27 20.13
CA ALA A 290 24.19 -22.12 19.25
C ALA A 290 24.51 -20.76 19.90
N ILE A 291 24.34 -20.64 21.23
CA ILE A 291 24.65 -19.42 21.99
C ILE A 291 26.15 -19.10 21.97
N ASP A 292 27.01 -20.11 22.02
CA ASP A 292 28.46 -19.91 22.04
C ASP A 292 28.98 -19.52 20.67
N LEU A 293 28.46 -20.15 19.61
CA LEU A 293 28.75 -19.75 18.22
C LEU A 293 28.30 -18.31 17.93
N LEU A 294 27.13 -17.90 18.44
CA LEU A 294 26.66 -16.51 18.35
C LEU A 294 27.58 -15.55 19.11
N ARG A 295 28.08 -15.93 20.29
CA ARG A 295 29.01 -15.12 21.08
C ARG A 295 30.33 -14.95 20.33
N GLN A 296 30.92 -16.04 19.83
CA GLN A 296 32.17 -16.04 19.07
C GLN A 296 32.07 -15.23 17.77
N TYR A 297 30.92 -15.29 17.10
CA TYR A 297 30.66 -14.46 15.91
C TYR A 297 30.59 -12.96 16.28
N ARG A 298 29.91 -12.61 17.38
CA ARG A 298 29.81 -11.21 17.85
C ARG A 298 31.14 -10.64 18.32
N THR A 299 32.01 -11.46 18.90
CA THR A 299 33.37 -11.05 19.30
C THR A 299 34.35 -11.03 18.13
N GLY A 300 33.92 -11.45 16.93
CA GLY A 300 34.74 -11.47 15.71
C GLY A 300 35.76 -12.61 15.64
N GLN A 301 35.67 -13.58 16.56
CA GLN A 301 36.53 -14.78 16.58
C GLN A 301 36.16 -15.75 15.45
N LEU A 302 34.87 -15.84 15.14
CA LEU A 302 34.38 -16.58 13.98
C LEU A 302 34.03 -15.61 12.86
N ARG A 303 34.68 -15.78 11.71
CA ARG A 303 34.35 -15.06 10.47
C ARG A 303 33.64 -15.99 9.52
N ILE A 304 32.64 -15.45 8.81
CA ILE A 304 31.93 -16.19 7.77
C ILE A 304 32.81 -16.16 6.53
N PRO A 305 33.06 -17.30 5.87
CA PRO A 305 33.74 -17.30 4.58
C PRO A 305 32.91 -16.47 3.57
N GLU A 306 33.55 -15.51 2.91
CA GLU A 306 32.91 -14.81 1.79
C GLU A 306 32.67 -15.84 0.68
N ALA A 307 31.41 -15.94 0.27
CA ALA A 307 30.95 -16.77 -0.83
C ALA A 307 30.56 -15.87 -2.00
#